data_AF-A0A6A6DJK3-F1
#
_entry.id   AF-A0A6A6DJK3-F1
#
_cell.length_a   1.000
_cell.length_b   1.000
_cell.length_c   1.000
_cell.angle_alpha   90.00
_cell.angle_beta   90.00
_cell.angle_gamma   90.00
#
_symmetry.space_group_name_H-M   'P 1'
#
loop_
_entity.id
_entity.type
_entity.pdbx_description
1 polymer ?
#
loop_
_entity_poly.entity_id
_entity_poly.type
_entity_poly.pdbx_seq_one_letter_code
_entity_poly.pdbx_strand_id
1 'polypeptide(L)'
;YAALSYCWGGEQRHILRSIVPDSWHSAILYPQLLQTIKVTIRVTQEIRLQYLWVDALCIIQDDQQDMREQITFMAEIYEQDFVTISAARARTAGDGFLHSIREPG
;
A
#
# COMPACT_ATOMS: atom_id res chain seq x y z
N TYR A 1 -13.37 0.50 0.05
CA TYR A 1 -12.05 0.14 -0.51
C TYR A 1 -11.35 -0.77 0.48
N ALA A 2 -10.24 -1.44 0.12
CA ALA A 2 -9.39 -2.11 1.11
C ALA A 2 -8.32 -1.13 1.59
N ALA A 3 -7.87 -1.22 2.84
CA ALA A 3 -6.69 -0.50 3.33
C ALA A 3 -5.52 -1.47 3.58
N LEU A 4 -4.29 -1.02 3.36
CA LEU A 4 -3.08 -1.79 3.66
C LEU A 4 -2.42 -1.30 4.95
N SER A 5 -2.26 -2.20 5.91
CA SER A 5 -1.42 -2.00 7.09
C SER A 5 -0.15 -2.85 6.97
N TYR A 6 1.03 -2.23 6.95
CA TYR A 6 2.30 -2.91 6.69
C TYR A 6 3.48 -2.15 7.31
N CYS A 7 4.60 -2.84 7.49
CA CYS A 7 5.86 -2.18 7.80
C CYS A 7 6.49 -1.66 6.51
N TRP A 8 6.76 -0.35 6.44
CA TRP A 8 7.44 0.27 5.30
C TRP A 8 8.81 -0.37 5.09
N GLY A 9 9.72 -0.25 6.06
CA GLY A 9 11.01 -0.95 6.14
C GLY A 9 11.95 -0.85 4.92
N GLY A 10 13.22 -0.54 5.13
CA GLY A 10 14.19 -0.46 4.01
C GLY A 10 13.86 0.66 3.01
N GLU A 11 14.32 0.51 1.77
CA GLU A 11 14.25 1.55 0.74
C GLU A 11 12.82 1.76 0.19
N GLN A 12 12.28 2.96 0.36
CA GLN A 12 10.95 3.34 -0.13
C GLN A 12 11.04 3.93 -1.53
N ARG A 13 10.92 3.07 -2.55
CA ARG A 13 11.05 3.47 -3.96
C ARG A 13 9.79 4.08 -4.57
N HIS A 14 8.63 3.84 -3.95
CA HIS A 14 7.32 4.24 -4.46
C HIS A 14 6.57 5.01 -3.39
N ILE A 15 6.78 6.32 -3.38
CA ILE A 15 6.08 7.26 -2.52
C ILE A 15 5.44 8.35 -3.38
N LEU A 16 4.24 8.76 -3.02
CA LEU A 16 3.57 9.91 -3.61
C LEU A 16 4.29 11.17 -3.14
N ARG A 17 4.62 12.03 -4.09
CA ARG A 17 5.25 13.33 -3.86
C ARG A 17 4.36 14.44 -4.41
N SER A 18 4.53 15.64 -3.89
CA SER A 18 3.82 16.86 -4.29
C SER A 18 3.92 17.10 -5.80
N ILE A 19 5.07 16.74 -6.38
CA ILE A 19 5.31 16.70 -7.81
C ILE A 19 5.28 15.25 -8.27
N VAL A 20 4.16 14.87 -8.91
CA VAL A 20 3.94 13.54 -9.46
C VAL A 20 4.52 13.46 -10.87
N PRO A 21 5.32 12.45 -11.22
CA PRO A 21 5.76 12.26 -12.60
C PRO A 21 4.57 12.02 -13.53
N ASP A 22 4.58 12.59 -14.73
CA ASP A 22 3.50 12.42 -15.73
C ASP A 22 3.15 10.94 -16.00
N SER A 23 4.14 10.05 -15.87
CA SER A 23 3.94 8.60 -16.04
C SER A 23 2.94 8.01 -15.05
N TRP A 24 2.83 8.56 -13.85
CA TRP A 24 1.90 8.10 -12.81
C TRP A 24 0.46 8.53 -13.06
N HIS A 25 0.23 9.55 -13.89
CA HIS A 25 -1.12 9.96 -14.30
C HIS A 25 -1.76 8.93 -15.26
N SER A 26 -0.95 8.15 -15.96
CA SER A 26 -1.43 7.10 -16.87
C SER A 26 -1.49 5.74 -16.19
N ALA A 27 -0.38 5.31 -15.56
CA ALA A 27 -0.33 4.11 -14.74
C ALA A 27 1.00 4.04 -13.98
N ILE A 28 0.95 3.66 -12.71
CA ILE A 28 2.16 3.17 -12.02
C ILE A 28 2.49 1.79 -12.60
N LEU A 29 3.72 1.61 -13.07
CA LEU A 29 4.16 0.33 -13.63
C LEU A 29 4.14 -0.73 -12.53
N TYR A 30 3.19 -1.66 -12.60
CA TYR A 30 3.03 -2.76 -11.64
C TYR A 30 4.34 -3.48 -11.30
N PRO A 31 5.27 -3.78 -12.25
CA PRO A 31 6.54 -4.44 -11.94
C PRO A 31 7.44 -3.66 -10.99
N GLN A 32 7.28 -2.34 -10.90
CA GLN A 32 8.13 -1.49 -10.05
C GLN A 32 7.68 -1.53 -8.59
N LEU A 33 6.38 -1.68 -8.32
CA LEU A 33 5.81 -1.68 -6.97
C LEU A 33 6.51 -2.67 -6.02
N LEU A 34 6.59 -2.30 -4.75
CA LEU A 34 7.12 -3.16 -3.69
C LEU A 34 6.25 -4.42 -3.54
N GLN A 35 6.87 -5.53 -3.17
CA GLN A 35 6.24 -6.85 -3.20
C GLN A 35 5.00 -6.92 -2.31
N THR A 36 5.03 -6.28 -1.14
CA THR A 36 3.87 -6.20 -0.24
C THR A 36 2.69 -5.50 -0.93
N ILE A 37 2.92 -4.38 -1.61
CA ILE A 37 1.86 -3.67 -2.35
C ILE A 37 1.31 -4.54 -3.49
N LYS A 38 2.18 -5.21 -4.26
CA LYS A 38 1.78 -6.13 -5.35
C LYS A 38 0.87 -7.25 -4.86
N VAL A 39 1.25 -7.89 -3.75
CA VAL A 39 0.47 -8.96 -3.13
C VAL A 39 -0.87 -8.43 -2.63
N THR A 40 -0.89 -7.25 -1.99
CA THR A 40 -2.14 -6.62 -1.54
C THR A 40 -3.06 -6.28 -2.71
N ILE A 41 -2.56 -5.72 -3.82
CA ILE A 41 -3.37 -5.46 -5.02
C ILE A 41 -4.07 -6.75 -5.49
N ARG A 42 -3.33 -7.86 -5.52
CA ARG A 42 -3.90 -9.17 -5.88
C ARG A 42 -4.99 -9.59 -4.90
N VAL A 43 -4.74 -9.50 -3.59
CA VAL A 43 -5.73 -9.84 -2.56
C VAL A 43 -6.99 -8.98 -2.72
N THR A 44 -6.85 -7.67 -2.90
CA THR A 44 -7.95 -6.73 -3.13
C THR A 44 -8.81 -7.13 -4.33
N GLN A 45 -8.18 -7.54 -5.44
CA GLN A 45 -8.88 -8.02 -6.64
C GLN A 45 -9.63 -9.34 -6.40
N GLU A 46 -9.02 -10.29 -5.68
CA GLU A 46 -9.65 -11.59 -5.37
C GLU A 46 -10.90 -11.43 -4.50
N ILE A 47 -10.89 -10.46 -3.57
CA ILE A 47 -12.06 -10.12 -2.73
C ILE A 47 -13.03 -9.15 -3.42
N ARG A 48 -12.88 -8.93 -4.73
CA ARG A 48 -13.77 -8.12 -5.59
C ARG A 48 -13.85 -6.64 -5.21
N LEU A 49 -12.81 -6.10 -4.58
CA LEU A 49 -12.68 -4.66 -4.35
C LEU A 49 -11.87 -4.00 -5.48
N GLN A 50 -12.30 -2.82 -5.90
CA GLN A 50 -11.65 -2.07 -6.99
C GLN A 50 -10.57 -1.11 -6.51
N TYR A 51 -10.66 -0.67 -5.25
CA TYR A 51 -9.84 0.38 -4.69
C TYR A 51 -9.04 -0.14 -3.51
N LEU A 52 -7.76 0.20 -3.48
CA LEU A 52 -6.82 -0.10 -2.40
C LEU A 52 -6.20 1.22 -1.95
N TRP A 53 -6.29 1.50 -0.65
CA TRP A 53 -5.58 2.59 -0.01
C TRP A 53 -4.24 2.08 0.52
N VAL A 54 -3.16 2.80 0.16
CA VAL A 54 -1.80 2.56 0.66
C VAL A 54 -1.24 3.92 1.04
N ASP A 55 -0.87 4.10 2.31
CA ASP A 55 -0.30 5.35 2.84
C ASP A 55 0.76 5.99 1.92
N ALA A 56 1.74 5.20 1.47
CA ALA A 56 2.84 5.63 0.62
C ALA A 56 2.38 6.13 -0.75
N LEU A 57 1.21 5.69 -1.25
CA LEU A 57 0.69 6.07 -2.56
C LEU A 57 -0.48 7.06 -2.49
N CYS A 58 -1.09 7.23 -1.33
CA CYS A 58 -2.28 8.06 -1.13
C CYS A 58 -2.04 9.32 -0.29
N ILE A 59 -0.89 9.44 0.38
CA ILE A 59 -0.49 10.61 1.16
C ILE A 59 0.76 11.24 0.54
N ILE A 60 0.80 12.57 0.43
CA ILE A 60 1.96 13.31 -0.07
C ILE A 60 3.09 13.25 0.97
N GLN A 61 4.19 12.59 0.64
CA GLN A 61 5.24 12.25 1.61
C GLN A 61 6.33 13.31 1.78
N ASP A 62 6.47 14.23 0.82
CA ASP A 62 7.44 15.33 0.85
C ASP A 62 6.84 16.66 1.36
N ASP A 63 5.54 16.68 1.68
CA ASP A 63 4.89 17.80 2.36
C ASP A 63 4.57 17.41 3.81
N GLN A 64 5.34 17.94 4.75
CA GLN A 64 5.17 17.63 6.17
C GLN A 64 3.85 18.15 6.75
N GLN A 65 3.29 19.22 6.20
CA GLN A 65 2.03 19.77 6.69
C GLN A 65 0.88 18.87 6.24
N ASP A 66 0.83 18.52 4.95
CA ASP A 66 -0.16 17.58 4.43
C ASP A 66 -0.06 16.22 5.12
N MET A 67 1.15 15.67 5.25
CA MET A 67 1.36 14.38 5.93
C MET A 67 0.81 14.40 7.37
N ARG A 68 1.03 15.46 8.14
CA ARG A 68 0.50 15.58 9.50
C ARG A 68 -1.03 15.62 9.52
N GLU A 69 -1.63 16.36 8.60
CA GLU A 69 -3.08 16.43 8.46
C GLU A 69 -3.66 15.06 8.07
N GLN A 70 -3.10 14.40 7.06
CA GLN A 70 -3.52 13.06 6.62
C GLN A 70 -3.40 12.01 7.73
N ILE A 71 -2.36 12.10 8.58
CA ILE A 71 -2.22 11.20 9.73
C ILE A 71 -3.40 11.34 10.70
N THR A 72 -3.98 12.53 10.88
CA THR A 72 -5.17 12.70 11.74
C THR A 72 -6.40 12.00 11.20
N PHE A 73 -6.49 11.81 9.88
CA PHE A 73 -7.59 11.10 9.21
C PHE A 73 -7.37 9.58 9.14
N MET A 74 -6.22 9.04 9.54
CA MET A 74 -5.95 7.60 9.42
C MET A 74 -6.98 6.75 10.17
N ALA A 75 -7.44 7.18 11.35
CA ALA A 75 -8.49 6.46 12.09
C ALA A 75 -9.78 6.34 11.27
N GLU A 76 -10.20 7.44 10.63
CA GLU A 76 -11.38 7.46 9.76
C GLU A 76 -11.17 6.63 8.49
N ILE A 77 -9.98 6.66 7.88
CA ILE A 77 -9.66 5.84 6.71
C ILE A 77 -9.81 4.35 7.03
N TYR A 78 -9.25 3.89 8.16
CA TYR A 78 -9.40 2.49 8.58
C TYR A 78 -10.83 2.16 9.04
N GLU A 79 -11.56 3.10 9.63
CA GLU A 79 -12.96 2.89 10.02
C GLU A 79 -13.91 2.76 8.82
N GLN A 80 -13.64 3.52 7.75
CA GLN A 80 -14.45 3.55 6.54
C GLN A 80 -14.01 2.52 5.47
N ASP A 81 -12.95 1.74 5.73
CA ASP A 81 -12.56 0.66 4.84
C ASP A 81 -13.57 -0.51 4.89
N PHE A 82 -13.60 -1.31 3.83
CA PHE A 82 -14.38 -2.56 3.85
C PHE A 82 -13.62 -3.67 4.55
N VAL A 83 -12.29 -3.64 4.43
CA VAL A 83 -11.37 -4.56 5.07
C VAL A 83 -9.97 -3.96 5.11
N THR A 84 -9.32 -4.13 6.25
CA THR A 84 -7.88 -3.88 6.39
C THR A 84 -7.09 -5.16 6.11
N ILE A 85 -6.17 -5.11 5.14
CA ILE A 85 -5.21 -6.18 4.87
C ILE A 85 -3.94 -5.87 5.66
N SER A 86 -3.64 -6.69 6.68
CA SER A 86 -2.45 -6.55 7.50
C SER A 86 -1.31 -7.47 7.03
N ALA A 87 -0.21 -6.89 6.55
CA ALA A 87 0.99 -7.59 6.13
C ALA A 87 1.93 -7.94 7.31
N ALA A 88 1.37 -8.48 8.40
CA ALA A 88 2.07 -8.67 9.67
C ALA A 88 3.31 -9.59 9.63
N ARG A 89 3.46 -10.41 8.57
CA ARG A 89 4.61 -11.30 8.37
C ARG A 89 5.79 -10.67 7.63
N ALA A 90 5.57 -9.53 6.97
CA ALA A 90 6.59 -8.82 6.24
C ALA A 90 7.35 -7.87 7.18
N ARG A 91 8.69 -7.86 7.11
CA ARG A 91 9.55 -6.92 7.84
C ARG A 91 9.75 -5.63 7.06
N THR A 92 9.68 -5.72 5.74
CA THR A 92 9.76 -4.60 4.82
C THR A 92 8.68 -4.70 3.75
N ALA A 93 8.36 -3.58 3.12
CA ALA A 93 7.47 -3.54 1.97
C ALA A 93 8.02 -4.36 0.78
N GLY A 94 9.33 -4.61 0.74
CA GLY A 94 9.98 -5.44 -0.26
C GLY A 94 9.79 -6.95 -0.09
N ASP A 95 9.40 -7.42 1.11
CA ASP A 95 9.38 -8.87 1.41
C ASP A 95 8.18 -9.59 0.77
N GLY A 96 7.02 -8.93 0.76
CA GLY A 96 5.74 -9.61 0.58
C GLY A 96 5.33 -10.41 1.81
N PHE A 97 4.06 -10.80 1.90
CA PHE A 97 3.50 -11.48 3.09
C PHE A 97 2.73 -12.77 2.79
N LEU A 98 2.49 -13.06 1.52
CA LEU A 98 1.93 -14.34 1.06
C LEU A 98 3.04 -15.11 0.34
N HIS A 99 3.77 -15.95 1.08
CA HIS A 99 4.51 -17.05 0.47
C HIS A 99 3.53 -18.19 0.18
N SER A 100 3.82 -18.99 -0.84
CA SER A 100 3.11 -20.26 -1.05
C SER A 100 3.16 -21.05 0.24
N ILE A 101 1.98 -21.29 0.83
CA ILE A 101 1.83 -22.33 1.83
C ILE A 101 2.33 -23.59 1.14
N ARG A 102 3.46 -24.16 1.60
CA ARG A 102 3.87 -25.48 1.11
C ARG A 102 2.69 -26.41 1.35
N GLU A 103 2.17 -27.01 0.29
CA GLU A 103 1.28 -28.16 0.40
C GLU A 103 1.93 -29.13 1.41
N PRO A 104 1.20 -29.59 2.45
CA PRO A 104 1.72 -30.65 3.30
C PRO A 104 1.96 -31.87 2.40
N GLY A 105 3.23 -32.28 2.32
CA GLY A 105 3.66 -33.46 1.55
C GLY A 105 3.19 -34.76 2.16
#